data_AF-A0A3F2RAP3-F1
#
_entry.id   AF-A0A3F2RAP3-F1
#
_cell.length_a   1.000
_cell.length_b   1.000
_cell.length_c   1.000
_cell.angle_alpha   90.00
_cell.angle_beta   90.00
_cell.angle_gamma   90.00
#
_symmetry.space_group_name_H-M   'P 1'
#
loop_
_entity.id
_entity.type
_entity.pdbx_description
1 polymer ?
#
loop_
_entity_poly.entity_id
_entity_poly.type
_entity_poly.pdbx_seq_one_letter_code
_entity_poly.pdbx_strand_id
1 'polypeptide(L)'
;MSTAVYSKRFISASALLLYGYSSYPIAKPTSTHSLRLAQGLDSHELDRQDEFAINVRKIAARVGVKNPERLSIRVGEECSGASMGANLTIDRRGACIVLPMELYDAFYAPSHLHEKYDIPKADEIDFVLAHESAHIAKNHSMLTGAFLPASLVGSCYAIKKIPNKMVAGIVGVLGIAGGNLLLSWSLEHQADQVAAEKGYARGGINCFQRKLLRNCEMRS
;
A
#
# COMPACT_ATOMS: atom_id res chain seq x y z
N MET A 1 38.99 21.11 3.01
CA MET A 1 37.75 20.37 3.32
C MET A 1 37.13 19.87 2.01
N SER A 2 37.36 18.63 1.57
CA SER A 2 37.35 18.43 0.11
C SER A 2 36.17 17.61 -0.47
N THR A 3 36.05 16.30 -0.26
CA THR A 3 35.00 15.50 -0.98
C THR A 3 34.19 14.59 -0.06
N ALA A 4 34.81 14.08 1.00
CA ALA A 4 34.15 13.22 2.00
C ALA A 4 33.08 13.97 2.83
N VAL A 5 33.25 15.28 3.06
CA VAL A 5 32.27 16.11 3.77
C VAL A 5 31.11 16.49 2.86
N TYR A 6 31.39 16.82 1.59
CA TYR A 6 30.37 17.10 0.58
C TYR A 6 29.50 15.88 0.28
N SER A 7 30.11 14.69 0.13
CA SER A 7 29.36 13.44 -0.09
C SER A 7 28.48 13.05 1.10
N LYS A 8 28.95 13.22 2.35
CA LYS A 8 28.11 13.00 3.55
C LYS A 8 26.91 13.95 3.59
N ARG A 9 27.15 15.25 3.38
CA ARG A 9 26.08 16.28 3.35
C ARG A 9 25.08 16.01 2.24
N PHE A 10 25.55 15.60 1.06
CA PHE A 10 24.70 15.22 -0.07
C PHE A 10 23.82 14.01 0.26
N ILE A 11 24.41 12.92 0.77
CA ILE A 11 23.64 11.72 1.15
C ILE A 11 22.60 12.05 2.22
N SER A 12 22.96 12.84 3.24
CA SER A 12 22.02 13.27 4.28
C SER A 12 20.90 14.14 3.71
N ALA A 13 21.20 15.09 2.83
CA ALA A 13 20.20 15.91 2.15
C ALA A 13 19.27 15.05 1.27
N SER A 14 19.81 14.11 0.49
CA SER A 14 19.02 13.18 -0.31
C SER A 14 18.13 12.30 0.55
N ALA A 15 18.64 11.75 1.65
CA ALA A 15 17.85 10.94 2.58
C ALA A 15 16.72 11.75 3.23
N LEU A 16 16.97 13.00 3.62
CA LEU A 16 15.95 13.90 4.16
C LEU A 16 14.87 14.24 3.12
N LEU A 17 15.26 14.52 1.87
CA LEU A 17 14.32 14.77 0.78
C LEU A 17 13.45 13.55 0.50
N LEU A 18 14.06 12.36 0.43
CA LEU A 18 13.33 11.10 0.25
C LEU A 18 12.35 10.84 1.39
N TYR A 19 12.79 11.06 2.64
CA TYR A 19 11.93 10.92 3.81
C TYR A 19 10.76 11.92 3.80
N GLY A 20 11.02 13.18 3.42
CA GLY A 20 9.99 14.20 3.30
C GLY A 20 8.95 13.84 2.24
N TYR A 21 9.40 13.36 1.08
CA TYR A 21 8.53 12.91 -0.01
C TYR A 21 7.69 11.70 0.40
N SER A 22 8.32 10.68 0.98
CA SER A 22 7.63 9.45 1.39
C SER A 22 6.70 9.64 2.59
N SER A 23 6.96 10.62 3.45
CA SER A 23 6.08 10.99 4.56
C SER A 23 4.88 11.82 4.13
N TYR A 24 4.88 12.39 2.92
CA TYR A 24 3.82 13.29 2.48
C TYR A 24 2.45 12.62 2.39
N PRO A 25 2.30 11.40 1.81
CA PRO A 25 1.03 10.67 1.82
C PRO A 25 0.57 10.24 3.23
N ILE A 26 1.45 10.25 4.22
CA ILE A 26 1.10 10.00 5.63
C ILE A 26 0.52 11.27 6.26
N ALA A 27 1.15 12.42 5.99
CA ALA A 27 0.76 13.70 6.55
C ALA A 27 -0.49 14.31 5.88
N LYS A 28 -0.68 14.05 4.58
CA LYS A 28 -1.80 14.57 3.78
C LYS A 28 -2.38 13.46 2.88
N PRO A 29 -3.07 12.45 3.43
CA PRO A 29 -3.47 11.26 2.69
C PRO A 29 -4.46 11.50 1.53
N THR A 30 -5.23 12.59 1.57
CA THR A 30 -6.24 12.92 0.54
C THR A 30 -5.81 14.05 -0.40
N SER A 31 -4.56 14.51 -0.32
CA SER A 31 -4.09 15.56 -1.24
C SER A 31 -4.00 15.06 -2.67
N THR A 32 -4.12 15.97 -3.64
CA THR A 32 -3.93 15.68 -5.07
C THR A 32 -2.61 14.95 -5.36
N HIS A 33 -1.53 15.30 -4.64
CA HIS A 33 -0.25 14.64 -4.81
C HIS A 33 -0.27 13.19 -4.31
N SER A 34 -0.84 12.94 -3.13
CA SER A 34 -0.99 11.59 -2.56
C SER A 34 -1.88 10.71 -3.44
N LEU A 35 -3.02 11.26 -3.89
CA LEU A 35 -3.93 10.56 -4.80
C LEU A 35 -3.26 10.22 -6.12
N ARG A 36 -2.43 11.11 -6.67
CA ARG A 36 -1.64 10.80 -7.88
C ARG A 36 -0.65 9.64 -7.65
N LEU A 37 0.00 9.59 -6.50
CA LEU A 37 0.91 8.47 -6.16
C LEU A 37 0.16 7.14 -6.01
N ALA A 38 -1.10 7.19 -5.60
CA ALA A 38 -1.98 6.04 -5.45
C ALA A 38 -2.76 5.69 -6.73
N GLN A 39 -2.47 6.34 -7.87
CA GLN A 39 -3.25 6.20 -9.11
C GLN A 39 -4.76 6.42 -8.90
N GLY A 40 -5.13 7.32 -7.99
CA GLY A 40 -6.51 7.63 -7.63
C GLY A 40 -6.85 9.10 -7.84
N LEU A 41 -6.26 9.75 -8.83
CA LEU A 41 -6.52 11.18 -9.10
C LEU A 41 -7.95 11.40 -9.64
N ASP A 42 -8.45 10.43 -10.38
CA ASP A 42 -9.82 10.27 -10.87
C ASP A 42 -10.79 9.81 -9.77
N SER A 43 -10.28 9.32 -8.63
CA SER A 43 -11.13 8.75 -7.59
C SER A 43 -12.03 9.80 -6.95
N HIS A 44 -13.29 9.42 -6.74
CA HIS A 44 -14.25 10.22 -6.01
C HIS A 44 -14.44 9.65 -4.60
N GLU A 45 -14.63 10.52 -3.63
CA GLU A 45 -14.91 10.10 -2.25
C GLU A 45 -16.37 9.71 -2.11
N LEU A 46 -16.60 8.54 -1.51
CA LEU A 46 -17.93 8.04 -1.22
C LEU A 46 -18.53 8.78 -0.02
N ASP A 47 -19.85 8.95 -0.05
CA ASP A 47 -20.58 9.52 1.08
C ASP A 47 -20.39 8.65 2.35
N ARG A 48 -20.53 9.27 3.53
CA ARG A 48 -20.43 8.53 4.80
C ARG A 48 -21.55 7.52 5.00
N GLN A 49 -22.70 7.74 4.37
CA GLN A 49 -23.88 6.88 4.41
C GLN A 49 -23.87 5.80 3.33
N ASP A 50 -22.93 5.85 2.39
CA ASP A 50 -22.79 4.80 1.37
C ASP A 50 -22.51 3.43 2.01
N GLU A 51 -23.24 2.40 1.58
CA GLU A 51 -23.21 1.07 2.20
C GLU A 51 -21.83 0.41 2.06
N PHE A 52 -21.17 0.57 0.91
CA PHE A 52 -19.82 0.08 0.69
C PHE A 52 -18.82 0.79 1.60
N ALA A 53 -18.89 2.13 1.70
CA ALA A 53 -18.04 2.90 2.60
C ALA A 53 -18.26 2.53 4.08
N ILE A 54 -19.50 2.25 4.49
CA ILE A 54 -19.81 1.73 5.82
C ILE A 54 -19.19 0.34 6.03
N ASN A 55 -19.29 -0.56 5.04
CA ASN A 55 -18.69 -1.89 5.11
C ASN A 55 -17.16 -1.81 5.28
N VAL A 56 -16.50 -0.97 4.47
CA VAL A 56 -15.04 -0.75 4.55
C VAL A 56 -14.64 -0.31 5.95
N ARG A 57 -15.35 0.65 6.55
CA ARG A 57 -15.05 1.14 7.91
C ARG A 57 -15.29 0.08 8.99
N LYS A 58 -16.33 -0.74 8.85
CA LYS A 58 -16.58 -1.88 9.77
C LYS A 58 -15.46 -2.91 9.71
N ILE A 59 -15.02 -3.27 8.50
CA ILE A 59 -13.90 -4.19 8.29
C ILE A 59 -12.61 -3.59 8.84
N ALA A 60 -12.33 -2.32 8.55
CA ALA A 60 -11.17 -1.62 9.06
C ALA A 60 -11.10 -1.63 10.59
N ALA A 61 -12.23 -1.42 11.26
CA ALA A 61 -12.34 -1.52 12.71
C ALA A 61 -11.95 -2.93 13.21
N ARG A 62 -12.48 -3.98 12.58
CA ARG A 62 -12.18 -5.39 12.92
C ARG A 62 -10.71 -5.75 12.70
N VAL A 63 -10.09 -5.19 11.66
CA VAL A 63 -8.68 -5.38 11.32
C VAL A 63 -7.74 -4.62 12.26
N GLY A 64 -8.23 -3.59 12.93
CA GLY A 64 -7.49 -2.86 13.99
C GLY A 64 -7.09 -1.44 13.60
N VAL A 65 -7.74 -0.84 12.61
CA VAL A 65 -7.65 0.60 12.34
C VAL A 65 -8.33 1.36 13.48
N LYS A 66 -7.60 2.27 14.12
CA LYS A 66 -8.10 3.21 15.12
C LYS A 66 -8.94 4.27 14.42
N ASN A 67 -10.04 4.70 15.02
CA ASN A 67 -10.87 5.78 14.49
C ASN A 67 -11.23 5.60 12.99
N PRO A 68 -11.83 4.45 12.61
CA PRO A 68 -12.18 4.12 11.23
C PRO A 68 -13.12 5.13 10.57
N GLU A 69 -13.87 5.91 11.36
CA GLU A 69 -14.70 7.03 10.89
C GLU A 69 -13.89 8.17 10.23
N ARG A 70 -12.58 8.20 10.44
CA ARG A 70 -11.64 9.16 9.82
C ARG A 70 -11.02 8.63 8.53
N LEU A 71 -11.46 7.47 8.04
CA LEU A 71 -11.10 6.97 6.73
C LEU A 71 -11.91 7.66 5.63
N SER A 72 -11.19 8.28 4.71
CA SER A 72 -11.70 8.69 3.40
C SER A 72 -11.68 7.49 2.47
N ILE A 73 -12.85 7.03 2.06
CA ILE A 73 -13.00 5.88 1.14
C ILE A 73 -13.29 6.44 -0.23
N ARG A 74 -12.44 6.11 -1.21
CA ARG A 74 -12.54 6.63 -2.57
C ARG A 74 -12.55 5.49 -3.56
N VAL A 75 -13.24 5.67 -4.67
CA VAL A 75 -13.29 4.70 -5.77
C VAL A 75 -12.93 5.37 -7.09
N GLY A 76 -12.13 4.70 -7.91
CA GLY A 76 -11.63 5.21 -9.20
C GLY A 76 -11.34 4.09 -10.20
N GLU A 77 -11.25 4.44 -11.47
CA GLU A 77 -11.05 3.52 -12.60
C GLU A 77 -9.57 3.14 -12.78
N GLU A 78 -8.64 4.04 -12.45
CA GLU A 78 -7.20 3.81 -12.69
C GLU A 78 -6.48 3.07 -11.55
N CYS A 79 -7.13 2.88 -10.40
CA CYS A 79 -6.50 2.37 -9.19
C CYS A 79 -6.69 0.86 -9.02
N SER A 80 -5.62 0.13 -8.70
CA SER A 80 -5.69 -1.30 -8.35
C SER A 80 -5.91 -1.59 -6.86
N GLY A 81 -6.13 -0.56 -6.04
CA GLY A 81 -6.12 -0.62 -4.59
C GLY A 81 -4.91 0.11 -4.00
N ALA A 82 -5.15 1.03 -3.07
CA ALA A 82 -4.10 1.75 -2.38
C ALA A 82 -4.56 2.27 -1.03
N SER A 83 -3.64 2.29 -0.07
CA SER A 83 -3.86 2.84 1.27
C SER A 83 -2.82 3.90 1.62
N MET A 84 -3.30 5.05 2.10
CA MET A 84 -2.49 6.22 2.47
C MET A 84 -2.84 6.66 3.89
N GLY A 85 -1.89 7.33 4.55
CA GLY A 85 -2.01 7.61 5.98
C GLY A 85 -1.45 6.46 6.82
N ALA A 86 -1.59 6.59 8.14
CA ALA A 86 -1.09 5.61 9.08
C ALA A 86 -2.00 5.57 10.32
N ASN A 87 -2.19 4.38 10.87
CA ASN A 87 -2.99 4.15 12.07
C ASN A 87 -2.47 4.94 13.29
N LEU A 88 -1.17 5.18 13.38
CA LEU A 88 -0.56 5.96 14.47
C LEU A 88 -0.97 7.44 14.44
N THR A 89 -1.26 7.99 13.26
CA THR A 89 -1.55 9.42 13.07
C THR A 89 -2.98 9.71 12.64
N ILE A 90 -3.82 8.69 12.52
CA ILE A 90 -5.17 8.80 11.96
C ILE A 90 -6.05 9.81 12.72
N ASP A 91 -5.89 9.90 14.03
CA ASP A 91 -6.57 10.86 14.93
C ASP A 91 -6.26 12.32 14.63
N ARG A 92 -5.19 12.60 13.88
CA ARG A 92 -4.79 13.97 13.54
C ARG A 92 -4.83 14.22 12.04
N ARG A 93 -4.44 13.22 11.25
CA ARG A 93 -4.23 13.34 9.80
C ARG A 93 -5.32 12.66 8.97
N GLY A 94 -6.13 11.79 9.58
CA GLY A 94 -6.97 10.86 8.84
C GLY A 94 -6.13 9.82 8.09
N ALA A 95 -6.81 9.01 7.29
CA ALA A 95 -6.20 8.09 6.33
C ALA A 95 -7.15 7.93 5.14
N CYS A 96 -6.65 7.37 4.04
CA CYS A 96 -7.42 7.22 2.82
C CYS A 96 -7.20 5.82 2.24
N ILE A 97 -8.29 5.19 1.80
CA ILE A 97 -8.24 3.97 1.00
C ILE A 97 -8.86 4.33 -0.35
N VAL A 98 -8.12 4.08 -1.42
CA VAL A 98 -8.60 4.17 -2.80
C VAL A 98 -8.80 2.74 -3.30
N LEU A 99 -9.98 2.46 -3.83
CA LEU A 99 -10.38 1.15 -4.30
C LEU A 99 -10.74 1.21 -5.79
N PRO A 100 -10.56 0.11 -6.54
CA PRO A 100 -11.00 0.03 -7.92
C PRO A 100 -12.53 0.19 -8.03
N MET A 101 -13.00 0.86 -9.09
CA MET A 101 -14.43 0.96 -9.40
C MET A 101 -15.05 -0.42 -9.56
N GLU A 102 -14.33 -1.38 -10.15
CA GLU A 102 -14.84 -2.73 -10.36
C GLU A 102 -15.14 -3.46 -9.05
N LEU A 103 -14.45 -3.12 -7.95
CA LEU A 103 -14.73 -3.67 -6.63
C LEU A 103 -16.01 -3.07 -6.02
N TYR A 104 -16.23 -1.78 -6.25
CA TYR A 104 -17.43 -1.08 -5.84
C TYR A 104 -18.67 -1.60 -6.60
N ASP A 105 -18.57 -1.72 -7.93
CA ASP A 105 -19.65 -2.27 -8.75
C ASP A 105 -19.94 -3.74 -8.40
N ALA A 106 -18.89 -4.53 -8.12
CA ALA A 106 -19.04 -5.91 -7.68
C ALA A 106 -19.80 -6.04 -6.35
N PHE A 107 -19.67 -5.07 -5.45
CA PHE A 107 -20.39 -5.08 -4.17
C PHE A 107 -21.91 -4.95 -4.33
N TYR A 108 -22.35 -4.18 -5.32
CA TYR A 108 -23.78 -3.98 -5.62
C TYR A 108 -24.32 -4.93 -6.70
N ALA A 109 -23.47 -5.81 -7.25
CA ALA A 109 -23.88 -6.75 -8.28
C ALA A 109 -24.86 -7.81 -7.72
N PRO A 110 -25.96 -8.11 -8.44
CA PRO A 110 -26.83 -9.23 -8.10
C PRO A 110 -26.10 -10.57 -8.12
N SER A 111 -26.42 -11.46 -7.18
CA SER A 111 -25.71 -12.75 -6.98
C SER A 111 -25.58 -13.61 -8.25
N HIS A 112 -26.57 -13.60 -9.13
CA HIS A 112 -26.57 -14.36 -10.37
C HIS A 112 -25.55 -13.88 -11.42
N LEU A 113 -25.08 -12.62 -11.32
CA LEU A 113 -24.06 -12.07 -12.23
C LEU A 113 -22.65 -12.51 -11.86
N HIS A 114 -22.40 -12.87 -10.59
CA HIS A 114 -21.07 -13.25 -10.13
C HIS A 114 -20.54 -14.49 -10.83
N GLU A 115 -21.37 -15.52 -10.97
CA GLU A 115 -20.95 -16.76 -11.64
C GLU A 115 -20.86 -16.59 -13.16
N LYS A 116 -21.75 -15.79 -13.75
CA LYS A 116 -21.81 -15.60 -15.20
C LYS A 116 -20.65 -14.77 -15.75
N TYR A 117 -20.24 -13.74 -15.02
CA TYR A 117 -19.22 -12.77 -15.47
C TYR A 117 -17.94 -12.84 -14.64
N ASP A 118 -17.80 -13.87 -13.79
CA ASP A 118 -16.65 -14.06 -12.91
C ASP A 118 -16.36 -12.81 -12.05
N ILE A 119 -17.42 -12.14 -11.56
CA ILE A 119 -17.32 -10.93 -10.73
C ILE A 119 -16.94 -11.35 -9.30
N PRO A 120 -16.00 -10.65 -8.62
CA PRO A 120 -15.58 -11.04 -7.28
C PRO A 120 -16.76 -11.16 -6.32
N LYS A 121 -16.80 -12.24 -5.55
CA LYS A 121 -17.85 -12.51 -4.56
C LYS A 121 -17.65 -11.69 -3.28
N ALA A 122 -18.69 -11.63 -2.45
CA ALA A 122 -18.67 -10.84 -1.21
C ALA A 122 -17.49 -11.18 -0.27
N ASP A 123 -17.11 -12.45 -0.16
CA ASP A 123 -15.96 -12.87 0.65
C ASP A 123 -14.63 -12.40 0.05
N GLU A 124 -14.47 -12.45 -1.28
CA GLU A 124 -13.31 -11.88 -1.97
C GLU A 124 -13.21 -10.37 -1.78
N ILE A 125 -14.34 -9.66 -1.88
CA ILE A 125 -14.42 -8.21 -1.66
C ILE A 125 -13.98 -7.90 -0.23
N ASP A 126 -14.60 -8.54 0.76
CA ASP A 126 -14.28 -8.34 2.17
C ASP A 126 -12.81 -8.63 2.49
N PHE A 127 -12.20 -9.63 1.82
CA PHE A 127 -10.77 -9.90 1.93
C PHE A 127 -9.93 -8.74 1.41
N VAL A 128 -10.22 -8.21 0.21
CA VAL A 128 -9.48 -7.06 -0.35
C VAL A 128 -9.61 -5.83 0.56
N LEU A 129 -10.81 -5.56 1.07
CA LEU A 129 -11.04 -4.46 2.02
C LEU A 129 -10.26 -4.66 3.33
N ALA A 130 -10.19 -5.90 3.83
CA ALA A 130 -9.44 -6.24 5.03
C ALA A 130 -7.93 -6.11 4.81
N HIS A 131 -7.43 -6.54 3.66
CA HIS A 131 -6.03 -6.42 3.24
C HIS A 131 -5.61 -4.94 3.20
N GLU A 132 -6.33 -4.08 2.47
CA GLU A 132 -6.03 -2.65 2.41
C GLU A 132 -6.10 -1.95 3.78
N SER A 133 -7.07 -2.36 4.60
CA SER A 133 -7.19 -1.89 5.98
C SER A 133 -6.00 -2.31 6.84
N ALA A 134 -5.42 -3.49 6.59
CA ALA A 134 -4.28 -4.01 7.34
C ALA A 134 -3.01 -3.17 7.10
N HIS A 135 -2.80 -2.66 5.88
CA HIS A 135 -1.71 -1.72 5.58
C HIS A 135 -1.77 -0.48 6.46
N ILE A 136 -2.96 0.09 6.65
CA ILE A 136 -3.16 1.20 7.58
C ILE A 136 -2.91 0.73 9.00
N ALA A 137 -3.60 -0.33 9.44
CA ALA A 137 -3.58 -0.83 10.81
C ALA A 137 -2.16 -1.10 11.34
N LYS A 138 -1.29 -1.64 10.46
CA LYS A 138 0.11 -1.98 10.74
C LYS A 138 1.10 -0.85 10.42
N ASN A 139 0.63 0.30 9.95
CA ASN A 139 1.45 1.46 9.58
C ASN A 139 2.49 1.15 8.50
N HIS A 140 2.12 0.34 7.50
CA HIS A 140 3.03 -0.06 6.41
C HIS A 140 3.60 1.17 5.67
N SER A 141 2.80 2.23 5.50
CA SER A 141 3.25 3.50 4.90
C SER A 141 4.41 4.15 5.68
N MET A 142 4.41 4.09 7.01
CA MET A 142 5.51 4.61 7.85
C MET A 142 6.77 3.77 7.69
N LEU A 143 6.62 2.44 7.63
CA LEU A 143 7.74 1.52 7.44
C LEU A 143 8.39 1.75 6.08
N THR A 144 7.61 1.71 5.00
CA THR A 144 8.08 1.99 3.64
C THR A 144 8.68 3.38 3.54
N GLY A 145 8.05 4.39 4.15
CA GLY A 145 8.51 5.77 4.09
C GLY A 145 9.87 6.00 4.76
N ALA A 146 10.16 5.28 5.84
CA ALA A 146 11.45 5.35 6.52
C ALA A 146 12.52 4.42 5.91
N PHE A 147 12.11 3.31 5.29
CA PHE A 147 13.05 2.28 4.86
C PHE A 147 13.88 2.69 3.63
N LEU A 148 13.30 3.38 2.65
CA LEU A 148 14.05 3.85 1.49
C LEU A 148 15.22 4.80 1.88
N PRO A 149 15.02 5.86 2.69
CA PRO A 149 16.13 6.70 3.12
C PRO A 149 17.13 5.95 4.03
N ALA A 150 16.65 5.04 4.89
CA ALA A 150 17.54 4.23 5.73
C ALA A 150 18.42 3.28 4.90
N SER A 151 17.83 2.59 3.91
CA SER A 151 18.56 1.69 3.00
C SER A 151 19.56 2.46 2.12
N LEU A 152 19.27 3.70 1.71
CA LEU A 152 20.24 4.56 1.03
C LEU A 152 21.47 4.85 1.93
N VAL A 153 21.24 5.33 3.16
CA VAL A 153 22.33 5.64 4.11
C VAL A 153 23.13 4.39 4.45
N GLY A 154 22.46 3.27 4.73
CA GLY A 154 23.07 1.99 5.02
C GLY A 154 23.90 1.45 3.86
N SER A 155 23.37 1.52 2.64
CA SER A 155 24.10 1.11 1.43
C SER A 155 25.33 1.99 1.20
N CYS A 156 25.20 3.32 1.33
CA CYS A 156 26.34 4.24 1.24
C CYS A 156 27.42 3.97 2.30
N TYR A 157 27.05 3.46 3.48
CA TYR A 157 28.01 3.05 4.50
C TYR A 157 28.69 1.72 4.14
N ALA A 158 27.92 0.72 3.68
CA ALA A 158 28.42 -0.60 3.31
C ALA A 158 29.42 -0.54 2.14
N ILE A 159 29.09 0.20 1.08
CA ILE A 159 29.91 0.26 -0.14
C ILE A 159 31.27 0.93 0.08
N LYS A 160 31.44 1.74 1.14
CA LYS A 160 32.74 2.37 1.47
C LYS A 160 33.82 1.35 1.81
N LYS A 161 33.43 0.16 2.26
CA LYS A 161 34.34 -0.93 2.61
C LYS A 161 34.79 -1.74 1.40
N ILE A 162 34.22 -1.47 0.21
CA ILE A 162 34.50 -2.22 -1.02
C ILE A 162 35.48 -1.42 -1.89
N PRO A 163 36.71 -1.92 -2.12
CA PRO A 163 37.72 -1.20 -2.91
C PRO A 163 37.31 -1.07 -4.38
N ASN A 164 36.76 -2.14 -4.97
CA ASN A 164 36.32 -2.17 -6.35
C ASN A 164 35.02 -1.36 -6.53
N LYS A 165 35.11 -0.25 -7.29
CA LYS A 165 34.00 0.71 -7.45
C LYS A 165 32.80 0.14 -8.22
N MET A 166 33.04 -0.77 -9.16
CA MET A 166 31.97 -1.45 -9.89
C MET A 166 31.20 -2.39 -8.96
N VAL A 167 31.92 -3.22 -8.19
CA VAL A 167 31.31 -4.11 -7.20
C VAL A 167 30.57 -3.30 -6.12
N ALA A 168 31.17 -2.21 -5.66
CA ALA A 168 30.55 -1.28 -4.71
C ALA A 168 29.23 -0.71 -5.26
N GLY A 169 29.20 -0.31 -6.53
CA GLY A 169 27.99 0.17 -7.21
C GLY A 169 26.90 -0.90 -7.27
N ILE A 170 27.24 -2.12 -7.71
CA ILE A 170 26.29 -3.24 -7.79
C ILE A 170 25.71 -3.57 -6.41
N VAL A 171 26.56 -3.70 -5.39
CA VAL A 171 26.13 -3.99 -4.02
C VAL A 171 25.23 -2.88 -3.47
N GLY A 172 25.55 -1.61 -3.77
CA GLY A 172 24.72 -0.47 -3.37
C GLY A 172 23.33 -0.51 -4.01
N VAL A 173 23.25 -0.75 -5.33
CA VAL A 173 21.97 -0.84 -6.04
C VAL A 173 21.14 -2.03 -5.57
N LEU A 174 21.75 -3.22 -5.43
CA LEU A 174 21.06 -4.41 -4.93
C LEU A 174 20.60 -4.24 -3.48
N GLY A 175 21.40 -3.59 -2.64
CA GLY A 175 21.02 -3.29 -1.26
C GLY A 175 19.78 -2.41 -1.17
N ILE A 176 19.68 -1.39 -2.02
CA ILE A 176 18.52 -0.50 -2.06
C ILE A 176 17.33 -1.21 -2.72
N ALA A 177 17.47 -1.64 -3.97
CA ALA A 177 16.37 -2.23 -4.74
C ALA A 177 15.88 -3.55 -4.13
N GLY A 178 16.80 -4.48 -3.88
CA GLY A 178 16.49 -5.77 -3.27
C GLY A 178 15.93 -5.63 -1.85
N GLY A 179 16.50 -4.72 -1.05
CA GLY A 179 15.98 -4.45 0.30
C GLY A 179 14.54 -3.94 0.30
N ASN A 180 14.22 -3.00 -0.59
CA ASN A 180 12.86 -2.43 -0.68
C ASN A 180 11.86 -3.42 -1.29
N LEU A 181 12.29 -4.28 -2.23
CA LEU A 181 11.45 -5.37 -2.74
C LEU A 181 11.13 -6.40 -1.67
N LEU A 182 12.13 -6.82 -0.87
CA LEU A 182 11.92 -7.74 0.24
C LEU A 182 11.02 -7.14 1.32
N LEU A 183 11.19 -5.84 1.63
CA LEU A 183 10.28 -5.16 2.53
C LEU A 183 8.86 -5.16 1.97
N SER A 184 8.66 -4.72 0.72
CA SER A 184 7.35 -4.70 0.09
C SER A 184 6.69 -6.08 0.16
N TRP A 185 7.38 -7.14 -0.25
CA TRP A 185 6.86 -8.51 -0.16
C TRP A 185 6.48 -8.92 1.27
N SER A 186 7.33 -8.58 2.26
CA SER A 186 7.02 -8.86 3.67
C SER A 186 5.80 -8.10 4.19
N LEU A 187 5.57 -6.87 3.71
CA LEU A 187 4.42 -6.05 4.10
C LEU A 187 3.13 -6.57 3.47
N GLU A 188 3.15 -6.94 2.19
CA GLU A 188 2.01 -7.60 1.51
C GLU A 188 1.64 -8.90 2.22
N HIS A 189 2.63 -9.74 2.51
CA HIS A 189 2.40 -10.99 3.25
C HIS A 189 1.82 -10.75 4.64
N GLN A 190 2.29 -9.70 5.34
CA GLN A 190 1.74 -9.33 6.64
C GLN A 190 0.29 -8.82 6.52
N ALA A 191 -0.07 -8.09 5.47
CA ALA A 191 -1.44 -7.64 5.24
C ALA A 191 -2.38 -8.83 4.99
N ASP A 192 -1.97 -9.79 4.16
CA ASP A 192 -2.70 -11.04 3.91
C ASP A 192 -2.89 -11.85 5.19
N GLN A 193 -1.82 -12.02 5.98
CA GLN A 193 -1.88 -12.74 7.23
C GLN A 193 -2.86 -12.08 8.21
N VAL A 194 -2.82 -10.75 8.34
CA VAL A 194 -3.75 -10.02 9.21
C VAL A 194 -5.19 -10.19 8.75
N ALA A 195 -5.47 -10.08 7.45
CA ALA A 195 -6.81 -10.31 6.92
C ALA A 195 -7.27 -11.76 7.21
N ALA A 196 -6.40 -12.74 7.00
CA ALA A 196 -6.68 -14.15 7.27
C ALA A 196 -6.97 -14.41 8.76
N GLU A 197 -6.14 -13.90 9.68
CA GLU A 197 -6.32 -14.01 11.14
C GLU A 197 -7.64 -13.38 11.63
N LYS A 198 -8.17 -12.41 10.88
CA LYS A 198 -9.46 -11.78 11.19
C LYS A 198 -10.67 -12.51 10.59
N GLY A 199 -10.45 -13.61 9.88
CA GLY A 199 -11.50 -14.49 9.36
C GLY A 199 -11.81 -14.30 7.87
N TYR A 200 -10.96 -13.58 7.13
CA TYR A 200 -11.15 -13.33 5.69
C TYR A 200 -10.36 -14.28 4.78
N ALA A 201 -9.73 -15.32 5.35
CA ALA A 201 -8.84 -16.23 4.62
C ALA A 201 -9.52 -16.91 3.40
N ARG A 202 -10.79 -17.30 3.54
CA ARG A 202 -11.55 -17.96 2.46
C ARG A 202 -11.67 -17.06 1.23
N GLY A 203 -12.02 -15.79 1.44
CA GLY A 203 -12.10 -14.79 0.39
C GLY A 203 -10.77 -14.56 -0.30
N GLY A 204 -9.67 -14.55 0.46
CA GLY A 204 -8.31 -14.45 -0.09
C GLY A 204 -7.98 -15.60 -1.02
N ILE A 205 -8.22 -16.85 -0.59
CA ILE A 205 -7.97 -18.04 -1.41
C ILE A 205 -8.78 -17.98 -2.72
N ASN A 206 -10.07 -17.64 -2.63
CA ASN A 206 -10.94 -17.51 -3.80
C ASN A 206 -10.46 -16.41 -4.76
N CYS A 207 -10.07 -15.25 -4.23
CA CYS A 207 -9.54 -14.12 -4.99
C CYS A 207 -8.25 -14.53 -5.73
N PHE A 208 -7.33 -15.20 -5.06
CA PHE A 208 -6.10 -15.71 -5.70
C PHE A 208 -6.40 -16.74 -6.79
N GLN A 209 -7.30 -17.69 -6.55
CA GLN A 209 -7.67 -18.69 -7.55
C GLN A 209 -8.29 -18.04 -8.79
N ARG A 210 -9.22 -17.09 -8.61
CA ARG A 210 -9.86 -16.37 -9.71
C ARG A 210 -8.84 -15.58 -10.54
N LYS A 211 -7.94 -14.84 -9.89
CA LYS A 211 -6.85 -14.11 -10.57
C LYS A 211 -5.89 -15.05 -11.31
N LEU A 212 -5.57 -16.21 -10.73
CA LEU A 212 -4.72 -17.21 -11.38
C LEU A 212 -5.37 -17.77 -12.65
N LEU A 213 -6.65 -18.14 -12.59
CA LEU A 213 -7.40 -18.66 -13.75
C LEU A 213 -7.42 -17.64 -14.89
N ARG A 214 -7.80 -16.39 -14.61
CA ARG A 214 -7.78 -15.30 -15.61
C ARG A 214 -6.42 -15.10 -16.24
N ASN A 215 -5.36 -15.11 -15.45
CA ASN A 215 -4.00 -14.92 -15.94
C ASN A 215 -3.52 -16.08 -16.83
N CYS A 216 -3.98 -17.31 -16.57
CA CYS A 216 -3.72 -18.45 -17.42
C CYS A 216 -4.49 -18.36 -18.74
N GLU A 217 -5.76 -17.97 -18.70
CA GLU A 217 -6.61 -17.78 -19.88
C GLU A 217 -6.11 -16.68 -20.81
N MET A 218 -5.56 -15.58 -20.28
CA MET A 218 -4.96 -14.52 -21.09
C MET A 218 -3.65 -14.94 -21.79
N ARG A 219 -3.02 -16.04 -21.36
CA ARG A 219 -1.73 -16.53 -21.89
C ARG A 219 -1.88 -17.68 -22.89
N SER A 220 -3.07 -18.25 -23.04
CA SER A 220 -3.40 -19.32 -24.00
C SER A 220 -4.00 -18.77 -25.28
#